data_AF-A0A351L7Z4-F1
#
_entry.id   AF-A0A351L7Z4-F1
#
_cell.length_a   1.000
_cell.length_b   1.000
_cell.length_c   1.000
_cell.angle_alpha   90.00
_cell.angle_beta   90.00
_cell.angle_gamma   90.00
#
_symmetry.space_group_name_H-M   'P 1'
#
loop_
_entity.id
_entity.type
_entity.pdbx_description
1 polymer ?
#
loop_
_entity_poly.entity_id
_entity_poly.type
_entity_poly.pdbx_seq_one_letter_code
_entity_poly.pdbx_strand_id
1 'polypeptide(L)' 'MQDSAFAIFIVFGCIWILMGVTALIMLLKSDAQEIQFGKWGLIVAIPILIPIVLGIIYQLVRPLILQHL' A
#
# COMPACT_ATOMS: atom_id res chain seq x y z
N MET A 1 12.84 23.92 12.19
CA MET A 1 13.74 22.76 11.98
C MET A 1 12.96 21.43 12.00
N GLN A 2 11.98 21.23 12.90
CA GLN A 2 11.11 20.04 12.87
C GLN A 2 10.14 20.00 11.67
N ASP A 3 9.52 21.14 11.31
CA ASP A 3 8.55 21.18 10.20
C ASP A 3 9.17 20.85 8.85
N SER A 4 10.42 21.30 8.63
CA SER A 4 11.19 21.02 7.42
C SER A 4 11.54 19.54 7.31
N ALA A 5 11.94 18.89 8.42
CA ALA A 5 12.24 17.46 8.44
C ALA A 5 10.98 16.61 8.17
N PHE A 6 9.85 17.00 8.75
CA PHE A 6 8.56 16.34 8.52
C PHE A 6 8.09 16.49 7.07
N ALA A 7 8.22 17.70 6.49
CA ALA A 7 7.88 17.95 5.09
C ALA A 7 8.75 17.12 4.13
N ILE A 8 10.07 17.04 4.38
CA ILE A 8 11.00 16.23 3.58
C ILE A 8 10.61 14.75 3.65
N PHE A 9 10.28 14.25 4.83
CA PHE A 9 9.85 12.85 5.01
C PHE A 9 8.57 12.53 4.22
N ILE A 10 7.58 13.43 4.24
CA ILE A 10 6.35 13.25 3.45
C ILE A 10 6.64 13.26 1.95
N VAL A 11 7.41 14.24 1.47
CA VAL A 11 7.76 14.34 0.05
C VAL A 11 8.50 13.09 -0.41
N PHE A 12 9.45 12.63 0.40
CA PHE A 12 10.20 11.41 0.14
C PHE A 12 9.29 10.16 0.12
N GLY A 13 8.36 10.05 1.07
CA GLY A 13 7.36 8.99 1.09
C GLY A 13 6.47 9.00 -0.16
N CYS A 14 6.01 10.18 -0.60
CA CYS A 14 5.22 10.32 -1.84
C CYS A 14 6.01 9.88 -3.07
N ILE A 15 7.28 10.30 -3.20
CA ILE A 15 8.16 9.89 -4.30
C ILE A 15 8.37 8.37 -4.27
N TRP A 16 8.60 7.79 -3.09
CA TRP A 16 8.78 6.35 -2.95
C TRP A 16 7.53 5.58 -3.39
N ILE A 17 6.33 6.00 -2.94
CA ILE A 17 5.06 5.36 -3.34
C ILE A 17 4.90 5.42 -4.86
N LEU A 18 5.15 6.57 -5.48
CA LEU A 18 5.10 6.73 -6.95
C LEU A 18 6.08 5.80 -7.67
N MET A 19 7.32 5.69 -7.18
CA MET A 19 8.32 4.78 -7.74
C MET A 19 7.92 3.32 -7.57
N GLY A 20 7.39 2.93 -6.41
CA GLY A 20 6.93 1.56 -6.14
C GLY A 20 5.77 1.16 -7.04
N VAL A 21 4.77 2.03 -7.20
CA VAL A 21 3.63 1.79 -8.10
C VAL A 21 4.10 1.69 -9.55
N THR A 22 4.98 2.59 -9.99
CA THR A 22 5.52 2.58 -11.36
C THR A 22 6.35 1.34 -11.63
N ALA A 23 7.19 0.92 -10.68
CA ALA A 23 7.97 -0.30 -10.76
C ALA A 23 7.09 -1.54 -10.84
N LEU A 24 6.00 -1.62 -10.06
CA LEU A 24 5.02 -2.70 -10.16
C LEU A 24 4.34 -2.73 -11.53
N ILE A 25 3.92 -1.58 -12.05
CA ILE A 25 3.29 -1.49 -13.38
C ILE A 25 4.28 -1.91 -14.47
N MET A 26 5.54 -1.46 -14.40
CA MET A 26 6.57 -1.85 -15.36
C MET A 26 6.92 -3.32 -15.27
N LEU A 27 7.01 -3.88 -14.06
CA LEU A 27 7.26 -5.31 -13.85
C LEU A 27 6.16 -6.15 -14.50
N LEU A 28 4.90 -5.84 -14.20
CA LEU A 28 3.74 -6.51 -14.80
C LEU A 28 3.70 -6.35 -16.32
N LYS A 29 4.18 -5.21 -16.85
CA LYS A 29 4.29 -4.97 -18.30
C LYS A 29 5.47 -5.70 -18.95
N SER A 30 6.56 -5.95 -18.22
CA SER A 30 7.78 -6.58 -18.74
C SER A 30 7.63 -8.07 -19.02
N ASP A 31 6.69 -8.74 -18.35
CA ASP A 31 6.41 -10.17 -18.55
C ASP A 31 5.64 -10.48 -19.85
N ALA A 32 5.37 -9.48 -20.72
CA ALA A 32 4.47 -9.61 -21.89
C ALA A 32 3.09 -10.21 -21.55
N GLN A 33 2.77 -10.24 -20.26
CA GLN A 33 1.52 -10.66 -19.72
C GLN A 33 0.58 -9.48 -19.93
N GLU A 34 -0.40 -9.64 -20.83
CA GLU A 34 -1.56 -8.74 -20.85
C GLU A 34 -2.00 -8.53 -19.39
N ILE A 35 -2.27 -7.30 -18.98
CA ILE A 35 -2.81 -7.01 -17.64
C ILE A 35 -4.23 -7.60 -17.62
N GLN A 36 -4.30 -8.92 -17.53
CA GLN A 36 -5.50 -9.68 -17.38
C GLN A 36 -5.76 -9.59 -15.89
N PHE A 37 -6.71 -8.73 -15.52
CA PHE A 37 -7.47 -8.87 -14.27
C PHE A 37 -8.29 -10.17 -14.35
N GLY A 38 -7.61 -11.30 -14.52
CA GLY A 38 -8.20 -12.62 -14.55
C GLY A 38 -8.57 -13.01 -13.13
N LYS A 39 -9.65 -13.79 -12.99
CA LYS A 39 -10.11 -14.34 -11.70
C LYS A 39 -8.97 -14.92 -10.85
N TRP A 40 -7.96 -15.53 -11.50
CA TRP A 40 -6.79 -16.10 -10.84
C TRP A 40 -5.88 -15.06 -10.18
N GLY A 41 -5.61 -13.92 -10.83
CA GLY A 41 -4.81 -12.85 -10.23
C GLY A 41 -5.49 -12.24 -9.01
N LEU A 42 -6.82 -12.07 -9.06
CA LEU A 42 -7.60 -11.59 -7.93
C LEU A 42 -7.62 -12.59 -6.76
N ILE A 43 -7.76 -13.89 -7.05
CA ILE A 43 -7.71 -14.96 -6.04
C ILE A 43 -6.39 -14.97 -5.29
N VAL A 44 -5.26 -14.71 -5.97
CA VAL A 44 -3.93 -14.64 -5.34
C VAL A 44 -3.74 -13.31 -4.60
N ALA A 45 -4.29 -12.21 -5.13
CA ALA A 45 -4.19 -10.90 -4.50
C ALA A 45 -4.99 -10.80 -3.19
N ILE A 46 -6.15 -11.47 -3.09
CA ILE A 46 -7.02 -11.46 -1.91
C ILE A 46 -6.29 -11.87 -0.62
N PRO A 47 -5.62 -13.03 -0.51
CA PRO A 47 -4.93 -13.44 0.72
C PRO A 47 -3.72 -12.55 1.05
N ILE A 48 -3.18 -11.78 0.10
CA ILE A 48 -2.14 -10.78 0.36
C ILE A 48 -2.75 -9.47 0.87
N LEU A 49 -3.83 -9.01 0.25
CA LEU A 49 -4.49 -7.75 0.59
C LEU A 49 -5.28 -7.83 1.90
N ILE A 50 -5.95 -8.94 2.19
CA ILE A 50 -6.75 -9.13 3.42
C ILE A 50 -5.93 -8.80 4.69
N PRO A 51 -4.77 -9.42 4.96
CA PRO A 51 -4.02 -9.15 6.19
C PRO A 51 -3.51 -7.70 6.25
N ILE A 52 -3.14 -7.11 5.10
CA ILE A 52 -2.71 -5.70 5.03
C ILE A 52 -3.86 -4.77 5.41
N VAL A 53 -5.04 -4.97 4.80
CA VAL A 53 -6.24 -4.17 5.07
C VAL A 53 -6.68 -4.34 6.53
N LEU A 54 -6.69 -5.57 7.05
CA LEU A 54 -7.01 -5.83 8.46
C LEU A 54 -6.02 -5.16 9.41
N GLY A 55 -4.72 -5.19 9.11
CA GLY A 55 -3.71 -4.51 9.91
C GLY A 55 -3.92 -3.00 9.95
N ILE A 56 -4.25 -2.39 8.82
CA ILE A 56 -4.54 -0.94 8.72
C ILE A 56 -5.82 -0.60 9.48
N ILE A 57 -6.90 -1.37 9.31
CA ILE A 57 -8.16 -1.19 10.04
C ILE A 57 -7.92 -1.33 11.54
N TYR A 58 -7.18 -2.35 11.96
CA TYR A 58 -6.84 -2.53 13.37
C TYR A 58 -6.08 -1.33 13.91
N GLN A 59 -5.07 -0.82 13.19
CA GLN A 59 -4.32 0.35 13.62
C GLN A 59 -5.18 1.61 13.73
N LEU A 60 -6.15 1.79 12.82
CA LEU A 60 -7.10 2.91 12.84
C LEU A 60 -8.13 2.80 13.97
N VAL A 61 -8.61 1.58 14.24
CA VAL A 61 -9.68 1.33 15.23
C VAL A 61 -9.11 1.14 16.65
N ARG A 62 -7.88 0.64 16.79
CA ARG A 62 -7.17 0.47 18.07
C ARG A 62 -7.20 1.70 18.98
N PRO A 63 -6.88 2.93 18.53
CA PRO A 63 -6.98 4.12 19.38
C PRO A 63 -8.42 4.43 19.80
N LEU A 64 -9.42 4.12 18.96
CA LEU A 64 -10.83 4.31 19.28
C LEU A 64 -11.30 3.32 20.36
N ILE A 65 -10.88 2.06 20.28
CA ILE A 65 -11.20 1.00 21.26
C ILE A 65 -10.54 1.30 22.61
N LEU A 66 -9.26 1.67 22.63
CA LEU A 66 -8.51 1.98 23.85
C LEU A 66 -9.00 3.24 24.57
N GLN A 67 -9.77 4.11 23.91
CA GLN A 67 -10.40 5.27 24.56
C GLN A 67 -11.69 4.92 25.32
N HIS A 68 -12.30 3.77 25.05
CA HIS A 68 -13.58 3.35 25.63
C HIS A 68 -13.44 2.18 26.64
N LEU A 69 -12.21 1.86 27.03
CA LEU A 69 -11.84 0.75 27.93
C LEU A 69 -11.03 1.30 29.11
#